data_AF-A0A556SB50-F1
#
_entry.id   AF-A0A556SB50-F1
#
_cell.length_a   1.000
_cell.length_b   1.000
_cell.length_c   1.000
_cell.angle_alpha   90.00
_cell.angle_beta   90.00
_cell.angle_gamma   90.00
#
_symmetry.space_group_name_H-M   'P 1'
#
loop_
_entity.id
_entity.type
_entity.pdbx_description
1 polymer ?
#
loop_
_entity_poly.entity_id
_entity_poly.type
_entity_poly.pdbx_seq_one_letter_code
_entity_poly.pdbx_strand_id
1 'polypeptide(L)'
;MKSAIGLLSKLSIITLVTAFSVNSYASSNDTREELTCNAKKQAIETKIEQAKKANNTFEVTGLEKALQQVNTNCSDETLEQKFKRLVDEKSKNVSDKTKELAEKTKEYEKAGVDANQDKIDALKSKLHDAEKELSEAKNNLADYYKKAKTK
;
A
#
# COMPACT_ATOMS: atom_id res chain seq x y z
N MET A 1 -36.03 -55.23 28.95
CA MET A 1 -37.13 -55.24 27.95
C MET A 1 -37.72 -53.84 27.82
N LYS A 2 -37.57 -53.24 26.64
CA LYS A 2 -38.37 -52.20 25.96
C LYS A 2 -37.50 -51.10 25.34
N SER A 3 -37.25 -51.29 24.04
CA SER A 3 -36.79 -50.29 23.08
C SER A 3 -37.92 -49.36 22.66
N ALA A 4 -37.55 -48.13 22.30
CA ALA A 4 -38.14 -47.30 21.23
C ALA A 4 -37.13 -46.15 20.98
N ILE A 5 -36.27 -46.19 19.96
CA ILE A 5 -36.48 -45.84 18.54
C ILE A 5 -37.34 -44.58 18.37
N GLY A 6 -36.66 -43.43 18.33
CA GLY A 6 -37.13 -42.17 17.77
C GLY A 6 -36.12 -41.70 16.71
N LEU A 7 -36.62 -41.46 15.52
CA LEU A 7 -35.94 -41.49 14.23
C LEU A 7 -35.48 -40.07 13.79
N LEU A 8 -34.23 -39.99 13.32
CA LEU A 8 -33.64 -39.06 12.34
C LEU A 8 -33.65 -37.53 12.59
N SER A 9 -32.45 -36.98 12.77
CA SER A 9 -32.10 -35.67 12.18
C SER A 9 -30.62 -35.61 11.79
N LYS A 10 -30.41 -35.84 10.48
CA LYS A 10 -29.36 -35.29 9.62
C LYS A 10 -27.90 -35.65 9.90
N LEU A 11 -27.41 -36.60 9.09
CA LEU A 11 -26.08 -36.51 8.50
C LEU A 11 -25.89 -35.13 7.86
N SER A 12 -24.82 -34.43 8.21
CA SER A 12 -24.12 -33.51 7.32
C SER A 12 -22.68 -33.42 7.83
N ILE A 13 -21.83 -34.33 7.34
CA ILE A 13 -20.81 -34.07 6.32
C ILE A 13 -19.62 -33.28 6.89
N ILE A 14 -18.55 -34.06 7.04
CA ILE A 14 -17.14 -33.71 7.10
C ILE A 14 -16.82 -32.46 6.27
N THR A 15 -16.32 -31.40 6.92
CA THR A 15 -15.63 -30.32 6.23
C THR A 15 -14.16 -30.28 6.65
N LEU A 16 -13.41 -31.01 5.84
CA LEU A 16 -12.03 -30.85 5.39
C LEU A 16 -11.19 -29.69 5.96
N VAL A 17 -10.00 -30.08 6.44
CA VAL A 17 -8.79 -29.29 6.63
C VAL A 17 -8.49 -28.39 5.43
N THR A 18 -8.24 -27.11 5.67
CA THR A 18 -7.24 -26.35 4.90
C THR A 18 -6.46 -25.45 5.85
N ALA A 19 -5.21 -25.84 6.10
CA ALA A 19 -4.19 -24.95 6.62
C ALA A 19 -3.98 -23.83 5.61
N PHE A 20 -4.44 -22.62 5.93
CA PHE A 20 -4.01 -21.42 5.23
C PHE A 20 -2.60 -21.08 5.73
N SER A 21 -1.60 -21.66 5.09
CA SER A 21 -0.25 -21.09 5.11
C SER A 21 -0.32 -19.75 4.38
N VAL A 22 -0.35 -18.68 5.17
CA VAL A 22 -0.19 -17.32 4.69
C VAL A 22 1.23 -17.18 4.11
N ASN A 23 1.37 -17.36 2.80
CA ASN A 23 2.54 -16.85 2.09
C ASN A 23 2.46 -15.32 2.13
N SER A 24 3.17 -14.72 3.08
CA SER A 24 3.44 -13.30 3.07
C SER A 24 4.33 -13.00 1.86
N TYR A 25 3.72 -12.55 0.77
CA TYR A 25 4.45 -11.81 -0.25
C TYR A 25 4.82 -10.47 0.38
N ALA A 26 6.00 -10.41 0.99
CA ALA A 26 6.65 -9.15 1.28
C ALA A 26 7.04 -8.52 -0.07
N SER A 27 6.12 -7.77 -0.68
CA SER A 27 6.50 -6.82 -1.73
C SER A 27 7.20 -5.67 -1.02
N SER A 28 8.51 -5.83 -0.83
CA SER A 28 9.41 -4.73 -0.51
C SER A 28 9.41 -3.80 -1.73
N ASN A 29 8.41 -2.92 -1.80
CA ASN A 29 8.46 -1.78 -2.71
C ASN A 29 9.43 -0.80 -2.07
N ASP A 30 10.73 -1.01 -2.29
CA ASP A 30 11.68 0.07 -2.08
C ASP A 30 11.38 1.14 -3.13
N THR A 31 10.56 2.11 -2.74
CA THR A 31 10.11 3.21 -3.59
C THR A 31 11.28 4.07 -4.09
N ARG A 32 12.50 3.82 -3.61
CA ARG A 32 13.72 4.55 -3.96
C ARG A 32 14.46 3.98 -5.17
N GLU A 33 14.23 2.72 -5.54
CA GLU A 33 14.83 2.11 -6.73
C GLU A 33 14.11 2.52 -8.03
N GLU A 34 12.89 3.06 -7.97
CA GLU A 34 12.12 3.46 -9.16
C GLU A 34 12.11 4.97 -9.41
N LEU A 35 13.09 5.71 -8.88
CA LEU A 35 13.12 7.18 -8.97
C LEU A 35 13.30 7.71 -10.40
N THR A 36 13.78 6.92 -11.36
CA THR A 36 13.90 7.31 -12.78
C THR A 36 13.39 6.19 -13.68
N CYS A 37 13.08 6.48 -14.95
CA CYS A 37 12.62 5.46 -15.88
C CYS A 37 13.67 4.34 -16.07
N ASN A 38 14.95 4.71 -16.07
CA ASN A 38 16.04 3.74 -16.16
C ASN A 38 16.16 2.87 -14.89
N ALA A 39 16.04 3.47 -13.71
CA ALA A 39 16.12 2.72 -12.46
C ALA A 39 14.91 1.77 -12.31
N LYS A 40 13.71 2.23 -12.71
CA LYS A 40 12.51 1.39 -12.80
C LYS A 40 12.68 0.23 -13.78
N LYS A 41 13.30 0.48 -14.94
CA LYS A 41 13.64 -0.56 -15.91
C LYS A 41 14.57 -1.60 -15.30
N GLN A 42 15.67 -1.17 -14.68
CA GLN A 42 16.64 -2.07 -14.04
C GLN A 42 16.04 -2.88 -12.89
N ALA A 43 15.13 -2.29 -12.10
CA ALA A 43 14.42 -3.01 -11.04
C ALA A 43 13.54 -4.13 -11.62
N ILE A 44 12.84 -3.88 -12.73
CA ILE A 44 12.02 -4.89 -13.41
C ILE A 44 12.92 -5.99 -14.03
N GLU A 45 14.01 -5.62 -14.69
CA GLU A 45 14.98 -6.58 -15.25
C GLU A 45 15.57 -7.49 -14.16
N THR A 46 15.91 -6.94 -13.00
CA THR A 46 16.39 -7.72 -11.85
C THR A 46 15.34 -8.72 -11.35
N LYS A 47 14.08 -8.31 -11.25
CA LYS A 47 12.97 -9.20 -10.88
C LYS A 47 12.74 -10.31 -11.92
N ILE A 48 12.90 -10.02 -13.21
CA ILE A 48 12.81 -11.04 -14.27
C ILE A 48 13.88 -12.12 -14.06
N GLU A 49 15.12 -11.72 -13.80
CA GLU A 49 16.22 -12.66 -13.56
C GLU A 49 15.99 -13.52 -12.31
N GLN A 50 15.41 -12.94 -11.25
CA GLN A 50 15.01 -13.68 -10.05
C GLN A 50 13.88 -14.69 -10.36
N ALA A 51 12.84 -14.27 -11.08
CA ALA A 51 11.72 -15.13 -11.45
C ALA A 51 12.14 -16.28 -12.38
N LYS A 52 13.08 -16.04 -13.30
CA LYS A 52 13.70 -17.08 -14.14
C LYS A 52 14.42 -18.13 -13.30
N LYS A 53 15.25 -17.71 -12.33
CA LYS A 53 15.96 -18.62 -11.41
C LYS A 53 14.99 -19.47 -10.58
N ALA A 54 13.83 -18.90 -10.23
CA ALA A 54 12.76 -19.60 -9.53
C ALA A 54 11.87 -20.49 -10.44
N ASN A 55 12.14 -20.54 -11.75
CA ASN A 55 11.29 -21.20 -12.75
C ASN A 55 9.82 -20.72 -12.74
N ASN A 56 9.56 -19.47 -12.33
CA ASN A 56 8.23 -18.90 -12.27
C ASN A 56 7.86 -18.22 -13.61
N THR A 57 7.48 -19.02 -14.59
CA THR A 57 7.17 -18.55 -15.95
C THR A 57 6.01 -17.56 -16.02
N PHE A 58 5.04 -17.66 -15.12
CA PHE A 58 3.92 -16.72 -15.04
C PHE A 58 4.38 -15.33 -14.60
N GLU A 59 5.22 -15.27 -13.56
CA GLU A 59 5.79 -14.03 -13.07
C GLU A 59 6.73 -13.39 -14.10
N VAL A 60 7.57 -14.19 -14.77
CA VAL A 60 8.41 -13.72 -15.89
C VAL A 60 7.55 -13.04 -16.97
N THR A 61 6.48 -13.70 -17.41
CA THR A 61 5.58 -13.16 -18.45
C THR A 61 4.95 -11.83 -18.01
N GLY A 62 4.53 -11.73 -16.75
CA GLY A 62 3.98 -10.49 -16.19
C GLY A 62 5.00 -9.35 -16.14
N LEU A 63 6.22 -9.66 -15.70
CA LEU A 63 7.31 -8.69 -15.61
C LEU A 63 7.82 -8.24 -16.97
N GLU A 64 7.87 -9.11 -17.98
CA GLU A 64 8.22 -8.74 -19.36
C GLU A 64 7.20 -7.76 -19.97
N LYS A 65 5.90 -7.98 -19.71
CA LYS A 65 4.86 -7.01 -20.09
C LYS A 65 5.03 -5.67 -19.38
N ALA A 66 5.33 -5.69 -18.09
CA ALA A 66 5.60 -4.47 -17.32
C ALA A 66 6.84 -3.73 -17.87
N LEU A 67 7.90 -4.45 -18.24
CA LEU A 67 9.11 -3.92 -18.86
C LEU A 67 8.80 -3.25 -20.20
N GLN A 68 7.99 -3.90 -21.05
CA GLN A 68 7.54 -3.33 -22.32
C GLN A 68 6.77 -2.02 -22.08
N GLN A 69 5.83 -2.01 -21.13
CA GLN A 69 5.07 -0.80 -20.80
C GLN A 69 5.96 0.34 -20.31
N VAL A 70 7.01 0.03 -19.53
CA VAL A 70 8.00 1.03 -19.11
C VAL A 70 8.80 1.56 -20.29
N ASN A 71 9.28 0.68 -21.19
CA ASN A 71 10.00 1.11 -22.39
C ASN A 71 9.14 1.98 -23.33
N THR A 72 7.82 1.74 -23.40
CA THR A 72 6.92 2.49 -24.29
C THR A 72 6.41 3.80 -23.68
N ASN A 73 6.08 3.81 -22.38
CA ASN A 73 5.31 4.90 -21.78
C ASN A 73 6.07 5.68 -20.70
N CYS A 74 7.23 5.21 -20.24
CA CYS A 74 7.98 5.93 -19.21
C CYS A 74 8.79 7.05 -19.85
N SER A 75 8.37 8.29 -19.61
CA SER A 75 9.23 9.46 -19.78
C SER A 75 9.56 10.05 -18.41
N ASP A 76 10.75 10.64 -18.27
CA ASP A 76 11.12 11.31 -17.01
C ASP A 76 10.14 12.48 -16.69
N GLU A 77 9.52 13.11 -17.71
CA GLU A 77 8.42 14.07 -17.54
C GLU A 77 7.17 13.47 -16.88
N THR A 78 6.81 12.22 -17.21
CA THR A 78 5.71 11.52 -16.54
C THR A 78 6.03 11.18 -15.08
N LEU A 79 7.30 10.94 -14.75
CA LEU A 79 7.74 10.67 -13.38
C LEU A 79 7.73 11.92 -12.51
N GLU A 80 8.22 13.06 -13.01
CA GLU A 80 8.14 14.33 -12.29
C GLU A 80 6.69 14.68 -11.98
N GLN A 81 5.81 14.61 -12.98
CA GLN A 81 4.38 14.86 -12.79
C GLN A 81 3.76 13.88 -11.79
N LYS A 82 4.15 12.61 -11.81
CA LYS A 82 3.70 11.61 -10.84
C LYS A 82 4.11 11.99 -9.42
N PHE A 83 5.37 12.36 -9.20
CA PHE A 83 5.85 12.76 -7.86
C PHE A 83 5.18 14.05 -7.38
N LYS A 84 4.99 15.05 -8.26
CA LYS A 84 4.22 16.26 -7.93
C LYS A 84 2.79 15.94 -7.51
N ARG A 85 2.07 15.12 -8.29
CA ARG A 85 0.71 14.68 -7.95
C ARG A 85 0.66 13.97 -6.60
N LEU A 86 1.64 13.12 -6.28
CA LEU A 86 1.73 12.46 -4.98
C LEU A 86 1.93 13.47 -3.84
N VAL A 87 2.78 14.49 -4.02
CA VAL A 87 2.93 15.58 -3.04
C VAL A 87 1.61 16.33 -2.85
N ASP A 88 0.89 16.65 -3.93
CA ASP A 88 -0.39 17.34 -3.85
C ASP A 88 -1.45 16.50 -3.14
N GLU A 89 -1.57 15.21 -3.47
CA GLU A 89 -2.49 14.27 -2.85
C GLU A 89 -2.22 14.12 -1.34
N LYS A 90 -0.95 13.91 -0.95
CA LYS A 90 -0.58 13.77 0.46
C LYS A 90 -0.74 15.08 1.23
N SER A 91 -0.49 16.22 0.58
CA SER A 91 -0.75 17.54 1.19
C SER A 91 -2.25 17.74 1.46
N LYS A 92 -3.11 17.32 0.53
CA LYS A 92 -4.56 17.34 0.73
C LYS A 92 -4.99 16.42 1.87
N ASN A 93 -4.44 15.21 1.95
CA ASN A 93 -4.75 14.28 3.04
C ASN A 93 -4.40 14.86 4.42
N VAL A 94 -3.21 15.47 4.56
CA VAL A 94 -2.81 16.19 5.78
C VAL A 94 -3.79 17.31 6.11
N SER A 95 -4.17 18.11 5.12
CA SER A 95 -5.16 19.19 5.30
C SER A 95 -6.51 18.66 5.79
N ASP A 96 -7.04 17.61 5.15
CA ASP A 96 -8.32 17.01 5.50
C ASP A 96 -8.31 16.44 6.92
N LYS A 97 -7.22 15.75 7.31
CA LYS A 97 -7.03 15.19 8.67
C LYS A 97 -6.85 16.27 9.73
N THR A 98 -6.16 17.36 9.40
CA THR A 98 -6.01 18.53 10.28
C THR A 98 -7.36 19.16 10.55
N LYS A 99 -8.19 19.34 9.50
CA LYS A 99 -9.54 19.88 9.63
C LYS A 99 -10.43 18.97 10.48
N GLU A 100 -10.41 17.67 10.21
CA GLU A 100 -11.17 16.66 10.97
C GLU A 100 -10.79 16.68 12.47
N LEU A 101 -9.49 16.74 12.77
CA LEU A 101 -8.99 16.86 14.15
C LEU A 101 -9.45 18.16 14.82
N ALA A 102 -9.40 19.29 14.11
CA ALA A 102 -9.82 20.59 14.64
C ALA A 102 -11.33 20.62 14.94
N GLU A 103 -12.16 20.08 14.03
CA GLU A 103 -13.61 19.95 14.25
C GLU A 103 -13.89 19.05 15.46
N LYS A 104 -13.21 17.91 15.56
CA LYS A 104 -13.43 16.98 16.67
C LYS A 104 -12.98 17.52 18.02
N THR A 105 -11.92 18.30 18.03
CA THR A 105 -11.43 19.01 19.23
C THR A 105 -12.45 20.04 19.71
N LYS A 106 -13.05 20.82 18.81
CA LYS A 106 -14.11 21.78 19.14
C LYS A 106 -15.38 21.10 19.68
N GLU A 107 -15.74 19.93 19.16
CA GLU A 107 -16.86 19.14 19.70
C GLU A 107 -16.57 18.66 21.12
N TYR A 108 -15.35 18.19 21.37
CA TYR A 108 -14.92 17.75 22.70
C TYR A 108 -14.97 18.89 23.73
N GLU A 109 -14.46 20.07 23.38
CA GLU A 109 -14.51 21.27 24.23
C GLU A 109 -15.96 21.65 24.64
N LYS A 110 -16.94 21.35 23.78
CA LYS A 110 -18.37 21.63 24.04
C LYS A 110 -19.08 20.53 24.82
N ALA A 111 -18.66 19.26 24.68
CA ALA A 111 -19.37 18.10 25.20
C ALA A 111 -18.90 17.61 26.58
N GLY A 112 -17.72 18.03 27.05
CA GLY A 112 -17.12 17.53 28.29
C GLY A 112 -16.31 16.23 28.10
N VAL A 113 -15.63 15.82 29.18
CA VAL A 113 -14.30 15.16 29.16
C VAL A 113 -14.26 13.69 28.66
N ASP A 114 -15.37 12.96 28.55
CA ASP A 114 -15.27 11.48 28.33
C ASP A 114 -15.79 10.95 26.98
N ALA A 115 -16.41 11.77 26.13
CA ALA A 115 -17.08 11.22 24.93
C ALA A 115 -16.18 11.03 23.69
N ASN A 116 -15.06 11.77 23.59
CA ASN A 116 -14.33 11.89 22.31
C ASN A 116 -12.79 11.82 22.40
N GLN A 117 -12.21 11.61 23.57
CA GLN A 117 -10.74 11.61 23.74
C GLN A 117 -10.06 10.54 22.86
N ASP A 118 -10.56 9.29 22.87
CA ASP A 118 -10.04 8.21 22.01
C ASP A 118 -10.10 8.55 20.52
N LYS A 119 -11.15 9.26 20.08
CA LYS A 119 -11.29 9.67 18.67
C LYS A 119 -10.27 10.76 18.33
N ILE A 120 -10.03 11.71 19.23
CA ILE A 120 -9.01 12.75 19.05
C ILE A 120 -7.63 12.12 18.94
N ASP A 121 -7.29 11.16 19.79
CA ASP A 121 -5.97 10.53 19.78
C ASP A 121 -5.78 9.63 18.54
N ALA A 122 -6.82 8.92 18.10
CA ALA A 122 -6.82 8.23 16.82
C ALA A 122 -6.63 9.18 15.62
N LEU A 123 -7.24 10.37 15.64
CA LEU A 123 -7.07 11.38 14.59
C LEU A 123 -5.67 11.99 14.59
N LYS A 124 -5.07 12.24 15.75
CA LYS A 124 -3.66 12.67 15.86
C LYS A 124 -2.71 11.62 15.26
N SER A 125 -2.92 10.34 15.57
CA SER A 125 -2.10 9.26 14.98
C SER A 125 -2.22 9.23 13.46
N LYS A 126 -3.44 9.32 12.92
CA LYS A 126 -3.66 9.36 11.46
C LYS A 126 -3.07 10.60 10.80
N LEU A 127 -3.11 11.75 11.48
CA LEU A 127 -2.46 12.97 11.00
C LEU A 127 -0.95 12.80 10.92
N HIS A 128 -0.33 12.25 11.99
CA HIS A 128 1.10 11.96 12.01
C HIS A 128 1.52 11.00 10.87
N ASP A 129 0.74 9.94 10.63
CA ASP A 129 1.00 9.02 9.52
C ASP A 129 0.91 9.72 8.16
N ALA A 130 -0.11 10.58 7.97
CA ALA A 130 -0.25 11.38 6.75
C ALA A 130 0.90 12.38 6.56
N GLU A 131 1.41 12.99 7.63
CA GLU A 131 2.58 13.89 7.60
C GLU A 131 3.85 13.13 7.21
N LYS A 132 4.03 11.90 7.72
CA LYS A 132 5.13 11.02 7.33
C LYS A 132 5.07 10.67 5.85
N GLU A 133 3.90 10.26 5.34
CA GLU A 133 3.71 9.97 3.92
C GLU A 133 3.97 11.21 3.03
N LEU A 134 3.56 12.40 3.47
CA LEU A 134 3.86 13.64 2.76
C LEU A 134 5.37 13.93 2.74
N SER A 135 6.06 13.70 3.86
CA SER A 135 7.52 13.85 3.95
C SER A 135 8.23 12.90 3.00
N GLU A 136 7.82 11.62 2.96
CA GLU A 136 8.35 10.63 2.02
C GLU A 136 8.11 11.03 0.56
N ALA A 137 6.90 11.51 0.22
CA ALA A 137 6.60 12.00 -1.14
C ALA A 137 7.48 13.19 -1.54
N LYS A 138 7.71 14.15 -0.64
CA LYS A 138 8.62 15.29 -0.86
C LYS A 138 10.06 14.84 -1.04
N ASN A 139 10.52 13.88 -0.23
CA ASN A 139 11.87 13.33 -0.33
C ASN A 139 12.07 12.60 -1.67
N ASN A 140 11.08 11.84 -2.13
CA ASN A 140 11.14 11.17 -3.43
C ASN A 140 11.21 12.18 -4.59
N LEU A 141 10.42 13.25 -4.54
CA LEU A 141 10.51 14.33 -5.54
C LEU A 141 11.89 15.02 -5.51
N ALA A 142 12.43 15.28 -4.31
CA ALA A 142 13.76 15.88 -4.17
C ALA A 142 14.88 14.95 -4.68
N ASP A 143 14.81 13.66 -4.37
CA ASP A 143 15.77 12.66 -4.83
C ASP A 143 15.67 12.43 -6.35
N TYR A 144 14.46 12.49 -6.93
CA TYR A 144 14.27 12.55 -8.39
C TYR A 144 15.04 13.73 -8.99
N TYR A 145 14.86 14.95 -8.47
CA TYR A 145 15.57 16.11 -9.00
C TYR A 145 17.08 16.03 -8.85
N LYS A 146 17.61 15.42 -7.78
CA LYS A 146 19.04 15.17 -7.64
C LYS A 146 19.54 14.22 -8.72
N LYS A 147 18.86 13.10 -8.93
CA LYS A 147 19.24 12.08 -9.93
C LYS A 147 19.07 12.57 -11.38
N ALA A 148 18.05 13.39 -11.66
CA ALA A 148 17.82 13.98 -12.98
C ALA A 148 18.92 14.98 -13.38
N LYS A 149 19.49 15.71 -12.41
CA LYS A 149 20.59 16.67 -12.64
C LYS A 149 21.96 16.04 -12.86
N THR A 150 22.14 14.78 -12.50
CA THR A 150 23.41 14.04 -12.63
C THR A 150 23.55 13.28 -13.95
N LYS A 151 22.59 13.43 -14.87
CA LYS A 151 22.62 12.93 -16.25
C LYS A 151 23.04 14.05 -17.19
#